data_AF-A0AAX0Z5R6-F1
#
_entry.id   AF-A0AAX0Z5R6-F1
#
_cell.length_a   1.000
_cell.length_b   1.000
_cell.length_c   1.000
_cell.angle_alpha   90.00
_cell.angle_beta   90.00
_cell.angle_gamma   90.00
#
_symmetry.space_group_name_H-M   'P 1'
#
loop_
_entity.id
_entity.type
_entity.pdbx_description
1 polymer ?
#
loop_
_entity_poly.entity_id
_entity_poly.type
_entity_poly.pdbx_seq_one_letter_code
_entity_poly.pdbx_strand_id
1 'polypeptide(L)'
;MRITGLFVSLAVAIYLWFDAPKHHKDKWLWAILGVLFSTIVLGIYLIKTERKGLGWTILILTILFYLMLLISVLIGVILFYQAPS
;
A
#
# COMPACT_ATOMS: atom_id res chain seq x y z
N MET A 1 -14.89 -1.81 -12.73
CA MET A 1 -13.70 -2.20 -11.94
C MET A 1 -12.47 -1.62 -12.61
N ARG A 2 -11.72 -0.74 -11.94
CA ARG A 2 -10.59 0.00 -12.56
C ARG A 2 -9.35 -0.89 -12.62
N ILE A 3 -8.88 -1.15 -13.84
CA ILE A 3 -7.71 -1.99 -14.20
C ILE A 3 -6.40 -1.45 -13.57
N THR A 4 -6.39 -0.18 -13.16
CA THR A 4 -5.24 0.51 -12.55
C THR A 4 -4.72 -0.13 -11.27
N GLY A 5 -5.59 -0.75 -10.45
CA GLY A 5 -5.16 -1.43 -9.22
C GLY A 5 -4.30 -2.67 -9.48
N LEU A 6 -4.58 -3.40 -10.57
CA LEU A 6 -3.82 -4.58 -10.95
C LEU A 6 -2.40 -4.23 -11.38
N PHE A 7 -2.23 -3.13 -12.12
CA PHE A 7 -0.90 -2.67 -12.54
C PHE A 7 -0.01 -2.27 -11.36
N VAL A 8 -0.57 -1.63 -10.33
CA VAL A 8 0.18 -1.23 -9.13
C VAL A 8 0.61 -2.45 -8.33
N SER A 9 -0.30 -3.39 -8.05
CA SER A 9 0.04 -4.64 -7.36
C SER A 9 1.09 -5.46 -8.13
N LEU A 10 0.99 -5.49 -9.47
CA LEU A 10 1.94 -6.22 -10.31
C LEU A 10 3.33 -5.54 -10.30
N ALA A 11 3.39 -4.22 -10.40
CA ALA A 11 4.64 -3.46 -10.33
C ALA A 11 5.35 -3.66 -8.99
N VAL A 12 4.60 -3.63 -7.87
CA VAL A 12 5.13 -3.89 -6.53
C VAL A 12 5.65 -5.32 -6.40
N ALA A 13 4.91 -6.31 -6.90
CA ALA A 13 5.32 -7.71 -6.86
C ALA A 13 6.60 -7.95 -7.67
N ILE A 14 6.72 -7.35 -8.86
CA ILE A 14 7.93 -7.43 -9.69
C ILE A 14 9.11 -6.78 -8.96
N TYR A 15 8.92 -5.59 -8.38
CA TYR A 15 9.96 -4.91 -7.60
C TYR A 15 10.47 -5.79 -6.45
N LEU A 16 9.56 -6.33 -5.65
CA LEU A 16 9.88 -7.20 -4.52
C LEU A 16 10.56 -8.50 -4.96
N TRP A 17 10.15 -9.07 -6.09
CA TRP A 17 10.74 -10.29 -6.63
C TRP A 17 12.22 -10.12 -6.98
N PHE A 18 12.58 -8.99 -7.59
CA PHE A 18 13.98 -8.70 -7.96
C PHE A 18 14.84 -8.22 -6.80
N ASP A 19 14.24 -7.52 -5.82
CA ASP A 19 14.99 -6.95 -4.70
C ASP A 19 15.16 -7.94 -3.53
N ALA A 20 14.18 -8.81 -3.28
CA ALA A 20 14.22 -9.84 -2.22
C ALA A 20 15.48 -10.71 -2.19
N PRO A 21 15.96 -11.27 -3.32
CA PRO A 21 17.16 -12.10 -3.32
C PRO A 21 18.43 -11.30 -3.00
N LYS A 22 18.47 -9.99 -3.27
CA LYS A 22 19.61 -9.12 -2.94
C LYS A 22 19.76 -8.88 -1.43
N HIS A 23 18.68 -9.10 -0.69
CA HIS A 23 18.63 -8.92 0.77
C HIS A 23 18.49 -10.25 1.53
N HIS A 24 18.83 -11.38 0.89
CA HIS A 24 18.71 -12.74 1.45
C HIS A 24 17.31 -13.06 1.99
N LYS A 25 16.25 -12.57 1.32
CA LYS A 25 14.84 -12.85 1.66
C LYS A 25 14.18 -13.70 0.58
N ASP A 26 13.16 -14.46 0.98
CA ASP A 26 12.38 -15.30 0.06
C ASP A 26 11.55 -14.46 -0.92
N LYS A 27 11.97 -14.50 -2.19
CA LYS A 27 11.32 -13.79 -3.31
C LYS A 27 9.84 -14.13 -3.49
N TRP A 28 9.46 -15.39 -3.29
CA TRP A 28 8.08 -15.86 -3.42
C TRP A 28 7.17 -15.28 -2.34
N LEU A 29 7.66 -15.25 -1.10
CA LEU A 29 6.89 -14.75 0.04
C LEU A 29 6.61 -13.26 -0.14
N TRP A 30 7.62 -12.47 -0.49
CA TRP A 30 7.45 -11.03 -0.70
C TRP A 30 6.62 -10.69 -1.94
N ALA A 31 6.74 -11.45 -3.03
CA ALA A 31 5.91 -11.21 -4.22
C ALA A 31 4.42 -11.48 -3.95
N ILE A 32 4.08 -12.59 -3.27
CA ILE A 32 2.69 -12.90 -2.90
C ILE A 32 2.13 -11.84 -1.96
N LEU A 33 2.91 -11.45 -0.94
CA LEU A 33 2.54 -10.35 -0.05
C LEU A 33 2.36 -9.03 -0.81
N GLY A 34 3.22 -8.76 -1.80
CA GLY A 34 3.16 -7.57 -2.64
C GLY A 34 1.92 -7.52 -3.54
N VAL A 35 1.43 -8.64 -4.04
CA VAL A 35 0.18 -8.67 -4.80
C VAL A 35 -1.03 -8.37 -3.90
N LEU A 36 -1.06 -8.97 -2.70
CA LEU A 36 -2.17 -8.87 -1.74
C LEU A 36 -2.24 -7.50 -1.03
N PHE A 37 -1.10 -6.98 -0.59
CA PHE A 37 -1.03 -5.80 0.28
C PHE A 37 -0.12 -4.68 -0.28
N SER A 38 0.34 -4.84 -1.53
CA SER A 38 0.96 -3.82 -2.38
C SER A 38 1.70 -2.71 -1.63
N THR A 39 1.08 -1.56 -1.41
CA THR A 39 1.74 -0.37 -0.84
C THR A 39 2.23 -0.58 0.59
N ILE A 40 1.47 -1.33 1.41
CA ILE A 40 1.82 -1.58 2.82
C ILE A 40 3.03 -2.51 2.88
N VAL A 41 3.03 -3.58 2.07
CA VAL A 41 4.13 -4.54 2.02
C VAL A 41 5.40 -3.89 1.48
N LEU A 42 5.28 -2.99 0.49
CA LEU A 42 6.41 -2.22 0.00
C LEU A 42 7.06 -1.37 1.12
N GLY A 43 6.25 -0.67 1.93
CA GLY A 43 6.74 0.10 3.06
C GLY A 43 7.45 -0.77 4.11
N ILE A 44 6.83 -1.88 4.51
CA ILE A 44 7.41 -2.83 5.49
C ILE A 44 8.70 -3.46 4.95
N TYR A 45 8.72 -3.82 3.66
CA TYR A 45 9.88 -4.38 3.00
C TYR A 45 11.07 -3.42 3.06
N LEU A 46 10.85 -2.15 2.70
CA LEU A 46 11.88 -1.11 2.74
C LEU A 46 12.40 -0.85 4.16
N ILE A 47 11.57 -0.99 5.19
CA ILE A 47 12.00 -0.92 6.60
C ILE A 47 12.93 -2.10 6.93
N LYS A 48 12.63 -3.30 6.42
CA LYS A 48 13.44 -4.50 6.64
C LYS A 48 14.72 -4.55 5.82
N THR A 49 14.81 -3.88 4.68
CA THR A 49 16.00 -3.83 3.81
C THR A 49 16.92 -2.64 4.11
N GLU A 50 16.92 -2.16 5.36
CA GLU A 50 17.73 -1.05 5.89
C GLU A 50 17.44 0.33 5.28
N ARG A 51 16.52 0.44 4.33
CA ARG A 51 16.02 1.70 3.75
C ARG A 51 14.92 2.32 4.61
N LYS A 52 15.18 2.40 5.92
CA LYS A 52 14.20 2.79 6.94
C LYS A 52 13.52 4.13 6.64
N GLY A 53 14.26 5.12 6.15
CA GLY A 53 13.71 6.43 5.78
C GLY A 53 12.60 6.34 4.73
N LEU A 54 12.88 5.72 3.58
CA LEU A 54 11.91 5.55 2.50
C LEU A 54 10.72 4.67 2.91
N GLY A 55 10.98 3.61 3.67
CA GLY A 55 9.93 2.72 4.16
C GLY A 55 8.95 3.42 5.09
N TRP A 56 9.45 4.22 6.04
CA TRP A 56 8.61 5.03 6.93
C TRP A 56 7.84 6.12 6.17
N THR A 57 8.45 6.79 5.19
CA THR A 57 7.75 7.79 4.37
C THR A 57 6.56 7.17 3.65
N ILE A 58 6.75 6.03 2.98
CA ILE A 58 5.67 5.34 2.25
C ILE A 58 4.58 4.86 3.21
N LEU A 59 4.97 4.32 4.37
CA LEU A 59 4.02 3.83 5.38
C LEU A 59 3.16 4.98 5.93
N ILE A 60 3.78 6.08 6.33
CA ILE A 60 3.10 7.27 6.87
C ILE A 60 2.19 7.88 5.80
N LEU A 61 2.66 8.02 4.57
CA LEU A 61 1.86 8.56 3.46
C LEU A 61 0.63 7.69 3.19
N THR A 62 0.79 6.36 3.22
CA THR A 62 -0.30 5.41 3.03
C THR A 62 -1.33 5.51 4.16
N ILE A 63 -0.87 5.55 5.43
CA ILE A 63 -1.75 5.70 6.59
C ILE A 63 -2.51 7.02 6.51
N LEU A 64 -1.83 8.13 6.20
CA LEU A 64 -2.44 9.45 6.10
C LEU A 64 -3.49 9.50 4.98
N PHE A 65 -3.21 8.88 3.83
CA PHE A 65 -4.15 8.77 2.72
C PHE A 65 -5.41 7.99 3.12
N TYR A 66 -5.27 6.83 3.76
CA TYR A 66 -6.42 6.07 4.27
C TYR A 66 -7.23 6.85 5.30
N LEU A 67 -6.57 7.61 6.18
CA LEU A 67 -7.23 8.44 7.18
C LEU A 67 -8.06 9.56 6.54
N MET A 68 -7.50 10.27 5.54
CA MET A 68 -8.24 11.29 4.79
C MET A 68 -9.44 10.69 4.04
N LEU A 69 -9.26 9.52 3.44
CA LEU A 69 -10.32 8.82 2.72
C LEU A 69 -11.46 8.43 3.68
N LEU A 70 -11.12 7.91 4.85
CA LEU A 70 -12.08 7.56 5.91
C LEU A 70 -12.87 8.78 6.39
N ILE A 71 -12.20 9.91 6.65
CA ILE A 71 -12.86 11.17 7.03
C ILE A 71 -13.79 11.65 5.91
N SER A 72 -13.35 11.58 4.65
CA SER A 72 -14.16 11.99 3.50
C SER A 72 -15.43 11.15 3.35
N VAL A 73 -15.33 9.83 3.56
CA VAL A 73 -16.49 8.93 3.55
C VAL A 73 -17.43 9.24 4.70
N LEU A 74 -16.92 9.46 5.92
CA LEU A 74 -17.74 9.82 7.08
C LEU A 74 -18.51 11.12 6.85
N ILE A 75 -17.84 12.16 6.35
CA ILE A 75 -18.48 13.44 6.01
C ILE A 75 -19.55 13.22 4.94
N GLY A 76 -19.24 12.46 3.88
CA GLY A 76 -20.20 12.14 2.83
C GLY A 76 -21.45 11.43 3.34
N VAL A 77 -21.30 10.45 4.24
CA VAL A 77 -22.41 9.73 4.87
C VAL A 77 -23.25 10.66 5.75
N ILE A 78 -22.62 11.50 6.55
CA ILE A 78 -23.32 12.47 7.42
C ILE A 78 -24.13 13.46 6.56
N LEU A 79 -23.51 14.04 5.53
CA LEU A 79 -24.18 14.98 4.63
C LEU A 79 -25.32 14.33 3.85
N PHE A 80 -25.14 13.08 3.40
CA PHE A 80 -26.19 12.34 2.72
C PHE A 80 -27.38 12.04 3.64
N TYR A 81 -27.12 11.69 4.90
CA TYR A 81 -28.19 11.45 5.89
C TYR A 81 -28.94 12.73 6.28
N GLN A 82 -28.26 13.88 6.27
CA GLN A 82 -28.87 15.19 6.56
C GLN A 82 -29.53 15.84 5.34
N ALA A 83 -29.32 15.30 4.13
CA ALA A 83 -29.99 15.80 2.94
C ALA A 83 -31.49 15.52 3.04
N PRO A 84 -32.36 16.55 2.98
CA PRO A 84 -33.80 16.32 3.00
C PRO A 84 -34.20 15.50 1.77
N SER A 85 -34.75 14.30 2.03
CA SER A 85 -35.33 13.41 1.02
C SER A 85 -36.65 13.93 0.49
#